data_AF-A0A1V6C647-F1
#
_entry.id   AF-A0A1V6C647-F1
#
_cell.length_a   1.000
_cell.length_b   1.000
_cell.length_c   1.000
_cell.angle_alpha   90.00
_cell.angle_beta   90.00
_cell.angle_gamma   90.00
#
_symmetry.space_group_name_H-M   'P 1'
#
loop_
_entity.id
_entity.type
_entity.pdbx_description
1 polymer ?
#
loop_
_entity_poly.entity_id
_entity_poly.type
_entity_poly.pdbx_seq_one_letter_code
_entity_poly.pdbx_strand_id
1 'polypeptide(L)'
;MKYYLNEPVDSGYHGEIIMAHAGVRTCEDTTTLLSPQIFEKIYPYFQKSISDFGAFVHFCGNGRHLLQYFLNCPYVKIINFGNPEMFDWDKTINEIANYGKTYYGTVKRKQGEEMKEYFERVLNPLKRKGNLMFAPVLFDNEDTQKALEIWHKIQDKKFS
;
A
#
# COMPACT_ATOMS: atom_id res chain seq x y z
N MET A 1 14.97 18.73 -9.02
CA MET A 1 13.85 18.99 -9.98
C MET A 1 12.70 19.69 -9.26
N LYS A 2 12.04 19.07 -8.27
CA LYS A 2 10.93 19.69 -7.51
C LYS A 2 11.18 21.11 -6.99
N TYR A 3 12.31 21.33 -6.31
CA TYR A 3 12.70 22.66 -5.81
C TYR A 3 12.73 23.72 -6.91
N TYR A 4 13.26 23.38 -8.09
CA TYR A 4 13.35 24.30 -9.22
C TYR A 4 12.00 24.55 -9.90
N LEU A 5 11.03 23.66 -9.69
CA LEU A 5 9.67 23.76 -10.23
C LEU A 5 8.66 24.30 -9.19
N ASN A 6 9.13 24.63 -7.98
CA ASN A 6 8.29 25.05 -6.85
C ASN A 6 7.19 24.02 -6.48
N GLU A 7 7.49 22.73 -6.68
CA GLU A 7 6.62 21.63 -6.28
C GLU A 7 6.88 21.22 -4.83
N PRO A 8 5.85 20.85 -4.04
CA PRO A 8 6.06 20.36 -2.68
C PRO A 8 6.91 19.09 -2.68
N VAL A 9 7.99 19.10 -1.90
CA VAL A 9 8.96 18.00 -1.84
C VAL A 9 8.34 16.72 -1.33
N ASP A 10 7.40 16.84 -0.40
CA ASP A 10 6.74 15.79 0.35
C ASP A 10 5.44 15.27 -0.30
N SER A 11 5.14 15.70 -1.52
CA SER A 11 3.97 15.24 -2.26
C SER A 11 4.31 14.82 -3.69
N GLY A 12 3.49 13.96 -4.30
CA GLY A 12 3.69 13.55 -5.68
C GLY A 12 2.49 12.87 -6.29
N TYR A 13 2.61 12.52 -7.56
CA TYR A 13 1.60 11.76 -8.30
C TYR A 13 2.19 10.41 -8.72
N HIS A 14 1.38 9.36 -8.65
CA HIS A 14 1.75 8.06 -9.20
C HIS A 14 0.52 7.35 -9.76
N GLY A 15 0.45 7.22 -11.08
CA GLY A 15 -0.76 6.71 -11.75
C GLY A 15 -1.97 7.55 -11.36
N GLU A 16 -2.98 6.89 -10.81
CA GLU A 16 -4.27 7.48 -10.42
C GLU A 16 -4.25 8.18 -9.03
N ILE A 17 -3.15 8.09 -8.27
CA ILE A 17 -3.12 8.54 -6.86
C ILE A 17 -2.30 9.81 -6.63
N ILE A 18 -2.79 10.62 -5.69
CA ILE A 18 -2.07 11.75 -5.10
C ILE A 18 -1.44 11.28 -3.80
N MET A 19 -0.12 11.36 -3.72
CA MET A 19 0.67 10.97 -2.57
C MET A 19 0.95 12.20 -1.70
N ALA A 20 -0.06 12.69 -0.97
CA ALA A 20 0.01 13.98 -0.25
C ALA A 20 1.13 14.08 0.82
N HIS A 21 1.65 12.95 1.31
CA HIS A 21 2.71 12.89 2.32
C HIS A 21 3.88 11.98 1.91
N ALA A 22 3.94 11.61 0.63
CA ALA A 22 5.02 10.83 0.07
C ALA A 22 5.46 11.45 -1.26
N GLY A 23 6.63 12.09 -1.24
CA GLY A 23 7.18 12.78 -2.38
C GLY A 23 7.80 11.87 -3.43
N VAL A 24 8.20 10.65 -3.06
CA VAL A 24 8.87 9.72 -3.97
C VAL A 24 8.24 8.33 -3.90
N ARG A 25 8.33 7.60 -5.01
CA ARG A 25 8.09 6.15 -5.06
C ARG A 25 9.43 5.45 -5.18
N THR A 26 9.67 4.47 -4.32
CA THR A 26 10.80 3.54 -4.45
C THR A 26 10.27 2.18 -4.91
N CYS A 27 11.02 1.52 -5.80
CA CYS A 27 10.73 0.18 -6.28
C CYS A 27 11.84 -0.76 -5.80
N GLU A 28 11.57 -1.49 -4.73
CA GLU A 28 12.51 -2.36 -4.01
C GLU A 28 12.42 -3.82 -4.50
N ASP A 29 12.20 -4.02 -5.80
CA ASP A 29 12.00 -5.35 -6.40
C ASP A 29 13.27 -6.20 -6.31
N THR A 30 14.42 -5.63 -6.68
CA THR A 30 15.73 -6.32 -6.59
C THR A 30 16.19 -6.47 -5.15
N THR A 31 15.78 -5.56 -4.27
CA THR A 31 16.08 -5.60 -2.84
C THR A 31 15.51 -6.85 -2.19
N THR A 32 14.42 -7.41 -2.73
CA THR A 32 13.83 -8.68 -2.23
C THR A 32 14.75 -9.89 -2.40
N LEU A 33 15.78 -9.80 -3.25
CA LEU A 33 16.78 -10.85 -3.47
C LEU A 33 17.95 -10.78 -2.48
N LEU A 34 18.05 -9.68 -1.71
CA LEU A 34 19.12 -9.51 -0.75
C LEU A 34 18.84 -10.35 0.50
N SER A 35 19.90 -10.88 1.11
CA SER A 35 19.75 -11.47 2.44
C SER A 35 19.41 -10.36 3.46
N PRO A 36 18.72 -10.69 4.57
CA PRO A 36 18.44 -9.73 5.63
C PRO A 36 19.69 -8.99 6.13
N GLN A 37 20.84 -9.67 6.21
CA GLN A 37 22.11 -9.09 6.68
C GLN A 37 22.70 -8.09 5.69
N ILE A 38 22.50 -8.30 4.39
CA ILE A 38 22.94 -7.33 3.38
C ILE A 38 22.00 -6.13 3.42
N PHE A 39 20.68 -6.38 3.49
CA PHE A 39 19.71 -5.30 3.55
C PHE A 39 19.91 -4.39 4.76
N GLU A 40 20.18 -4.95 5.93
CA GLU A 40 20.49 -4.19 7.15
C GLU A 40 21.64 -3.20 6.95
N LYS A 41 22.70 -3.59 6.22
CA LYS A 41 23.85 -2.73 5.93
C LYS A 41 23.51 -1.60 4.97
N ILE A 42 22.58 -1.81 4.05
CA ILE A 42 22.18 -0.79 3.06
C ILE A 42 20.98 0.05 3.51
N TYR A 43 20.23 -0.40 4.51
CA TYR A 43 19.03 0.26 5.01
C TYR A 43 19.26 1.73 5.42
N PRO A 44 20.39 2.14 6.02
CA PRO A 44 20.67 3.56 6.28
C PRO A 44 20.71 4.41 5.00
N TYR A 45 21.17 3.86 3.88
CA TYR A 45 21.20 4.57 2.60
C TYR A 45 19.81 4.67 1.99
N PHE A 46 18.99 3.61 2.14
CA PHE A 46 17.58 3.67 1.80
C PHE A 46 16.85 4.77 2.60
N GLN A 47 17.08 4.85 3.91
CA GLN A 47 16.46 5.91 4.73
C GLN A 47 16.90 7.30 4.27
N LYS A 48 18.20 7.48 4.00
CA LYS A 48 18.76 8.75 3.54
C LYS A 48 18.22 9.17 2.17
N SER A 49 17.93 8.24 1.27
CA SER A 49 17.41 8.57 -0.06
C SER A 49 15.97 9.08 -0.03
N ILE A 50 15.22 8.81 1.05
CA ILE A 50 13.80 9.18 1.18
C ILE A 50 13.49 10.18 2.30
N SER A 51 14.46 10.52 3.17
CA SER A 51 14.21 11.29 4.40
C SER A 51 13.56 12.65 4.15
N ASP A 52 13.94 13.30 3.05
CA ASP A 52 13.52 14.67 2.75
C ASP A 52 12.16 14.72 2.02
N PHE A 53 11.66 13.58 1.56
CA PHE A 53 10.48 13.50 0.69
C PHE A 53 9.35 12.68 1.32
N GLY A 54 9.66 11.71 2.17
CA GLY A 54 8.73 10.63 2.47
C GLY A 54 8.48 9.72 1.26
N ALA A 55 8.11 8.46 1.51
CA ALA A 55 8.08 7.44 0.47
C ALA A 55 6.79 6.64 0.41
N PHE A 56 6.39 6.37 -0.83
CA PHE A 56 5.67 5.17 -1.23
C PHE A 56 6.74 4.10 -1.52
N VAL A 57 6.62 2.93 -0.89
CA VAL A 57 7.47 1.76 -1.20
C VAL A 57 6.67 0.70 -1.96
N HIS A 58 7.18 0.30 -3.12
CA HIS A 58 6.73 -0.85 -3.91
C HIS A 58 7.74 -1.98 -3.81
N PHE A 59 7.28 -3.23 -3.77
CA PHE A 59 8.11 -4.38 -4.14
C PHE A 59 7.28 -5.57 -4.64
N CYS A 60 7.83 -6.33 -5.58
CA CYS A 60 7.32 -7.62 -6.05
C CYS A 60 7.86 -8.80 -5.23
N GLY A 61 7.21 -9.96 -5.36
CA GLY A 61 7.63 -11.21 -4.71
C GLY A 61 7.50 -11.22 -3.19
N ASN A 62 8.18 -12.17 -2.56
CA ASN A 62 8.14 -12.37 -1.10
C ASN A 62 9.17 -11.50 -0.36
N GLY A 63 8.83 -10.22 -0.20
CA GLY A 63 9.63 -9.25 0.56
C GLY A 63 9.36 -9.20 2.06
N ARG A 64 8.87 -10.29 2.70
CA ARG A 64 8.43 -10.23 4.11
C ARG A 64 9.53 -9.78 5.08
N HIS A 65 10.78 -10.14 4.79
CA HIS A 65 11.94 -9.72 5.58
C HIS A 65 12.24 -8.22 5.48
N LEU A 66 11.87 -7.57 4.35
CA LEU A 66 12.01 -6.13 4.14
C LEU A 66 10.86 -5.35 4.79
N LEU A 67 9.66 -5.93 4.81
CA LEU A 67 8.45 -5.25 5.26
C LEU A 67 8.62 -4.63 6.66
N GLN A 68 9.28 -5.34 7.59
CA GLN A 68 9.53 -4.80 8.94
C GLN A 68 10.35 -3.51 8.93
N TYR A 69 11.39 -3.44 8.10
CA TYR A 69 12.20 -2.24 7.97
C TYR A 69 11.37 -1.08 7.42
N PHE A 70 10.55 -1.32 6.41
CA PHE A 70 9.68 -0.29 5.83
C PHE A 70 8.61 0.19 6.80
N LEU A 71 8.00 -0.71 7.57
CA LEU A 71 7.03 -0.37 8.61
C LEU A 71 7.65 0.48 9.73
N ASN A 72 8.87 0.15 10.15
CA ASN A 72 9.60 0.91 11.17
C ASN A 72 10.20 2.23 10.65
N CYS A 73 10.35 2.39 9.33
CA CYS A 73 10.88 3.62 8.76
C CYS A 73 9.89 4.79 8.91
N PRO A 74 10.23 5.89 9.59
CA PRO A 74 9.29 7.02 9.75
C PRO A 74 8.98 7.74 8.43
N TYR A 75 9.88 7.65 7.46
CA TYR A 75 9.75 8.30 6.15
C TYR A 75 8.86 7.51 5.18
N VAL A 76 8.71 6.20 5.36
CA VAL A 76 7.77 5.41 4.56
C VAL A 76 6.35 5.68 5.02
N LYS A 77 5.45 6.03 4.10
CA LYS A 77 4.03 6.33 4.38
C LYS A 77 3.09 5.34 3.71
N ILE A 78 3.43 4.90 2.51
CA ILE A 78 2.58 4.02 1.70
C ILE A 78 3.36 2.74 1.37
N ILE A 79 2.69 1.60 1.50
CA ILE A 79 3.20 0.27 1.12
C ILE A 79 2.33 -0.28 -0.01
N ASN A 80 2.97 -0.85 -1.02
CA ASN A 80 2.29 -1.51 -2.14
C ASN A 80 3.04 -2.80 -2.52
N PHE A 81 2.29 -3.88 -2.70
CA PHE A 81 2.85 -5.17 -3.12
C PHE A 81 2.56 -5.42 -4.60
N GLY A 82 3.56 -5.89 -5.34
CA GLY A 82 3.38 -6.41 -6.70
C GLY A 82 2.71 -7.79 -6.72
N ASN A 83 2.87 -8.57 -5.64
CA ASN A 83 2.33 -9.91 -5.48
C ASN A 83 1.53 -10.05 -4.17
N PRO A 84 0.38 -9.37 -4.03
CA PRO A 84 -0.39 -9.37 -2.78
C PRO A 84 -0.90 -10.76 -2.37
N GLU A 85 -0.98 -11.71 -3.31
CA GLU A 85 -1.33 -13.10 -3.04
C GLU A 85 -0.30 -13.85 -2.18
N MET A 86 0.92 -13.33 -2.05
CA MET A 86 1.95 -13.90 -1.17
C MET A 86 1.78 -13.47 0.30
N PHE A 87 0.83 -12.58 0.59
CA PHE A 87 0.60 -12.01 1.92
C PHE A 87 -0.77 -12.40 2.46
N ASP A 88 -0.81 -12.75 3.74
CA ASP A 88 -2.07 -12.91 4.48
C ASP A 88 -2.70 -11.54 4.68
N TRP A 89 -3.82 -11.27 4.01
CA TRP A 89 -4.44 -9.95 4.01
C TRP A 89 -4.76 -9.45 5.41
N ASP A 90 -5.44 -10.28 6.21
CA ASP A 90 -5.94 -9.89 7.53
C ASP A 90 -4.78 -9.53 8.47
N LYS A 91 -3.70 -10.32 8.47
CA LYS A 91 -2.50 -10.03 9.26
C LYS A 91 -1.78 -8.79 8.73
N THR A 92 -1.60 -8.71 7.42
CA THR A 92 -0.74 -7.71 6.80
C THR A 92 -1.34 -6.30 6.88
N ILE A 93 -2.65 -6.15 6.64
CA ILE A 93 -3.28 -4.83 6.74
C ILE A 93 -3.36 -4.34 8.18
N ASN A 94 -3.60 -5.23 9.14
CA ASN A 94 -3.55 -4.87 10.57
C ASN A 94 -2.16 -4.41 10.96
N GLU A 95 -1.12 -5.11 10.51
CA GLU A 95 0.27 -4.74 10.76
C GLU A 95 0.60 -3.36 10.16
N ILE A 96 0.31 -3.15 8.87
CA ILE A 96 0.48 -1.86 8.18
C ILE A 96 -0.25 -0.73 8.95
N ALA A 97 -1.50 -0.96 9.33
CA ALA A 97 -2.30 0.03 10.07
C ALA A 97 -1.75 0.31 11.47
N ASN A 98 -1.26 -0.71 12.19
CA ASN A 98 -0.68 -0.56 13.54
C ASN A 98 0.59 0.30 13.52
N TYR A 99 1.38 0.24 12.45
CA TYR A 99 2.54 1.12 12.23
C TYR A 99 2.14 2.50 11.64
N GLY A 100 0.85 2.80 11.54
CA GLY A 100 0.34 4.06 11.01
C GLY A 100 0.62 4.27 9.52
N LYS A 101 0.83 3.18 8.77
CA LYS A 101 1.10 3.22 7.32
C LYS A 101 -0.20 3.02 6.52
N THR A 102 -0.16 3.37 5.25
CA THR A 102 -1.27 3.13 4.32
C THR A 102 -0.90 2.03 3.34
N TYR A 103 -1.78 1.06 3.14
CA TYR A 103 -1.66 0.13 2.02
C TYR A 103 -2.29 0.74 0.77
N TYR A 104 -1.57 0.74 -0.35
CA TYR A 104 -2.12 0.99 -1.66
C TYR A 104 -2.04 -0.27 -2.50
N GLY A 105 -3.13 -0.62 -3.18
CA GLY A 105 -3.11 -1.68 -4.20
C GLY A 105 -4.28 -2.63 -4.10
N THR A 106 -4.10 -3.79 -4.72
CA THR A 106 -5.12 -4.82 -4.84
C THR A 106 -5.05 -5.80 -3.66
N VAL A 107 -6.15 -6.50 -3.43
CA VAL A 107 -6.21 -7.68 -2.55
C VAL A 107 -6.70 -8.83 -3.39
N LYS A 108 -6.06 -10.00 -3.33
CA LYS A 108 -6.52 -11.15 -4.10
C LYS A 108 -7.99 -11.43 -3.81
N ARG A 109 -8.81 -11.41 -4.86
CA ARG A 109 -10.19 -11.85 -4.82
C ARG A 109 -10.22 -13.38 -4.94
N LYS A 110 -11.04 -14.04 -4.14
CA LYS A 110 -11.16 -15.51 -4.20
C LYS A 110 -11.97 -15.89 -5.45
N GLN A 111 -11.73 -17.09 -5.97
CA GLN A 111 -12.50 -17.60 -7.10
C GLN A 111 -13.98 -17.74 -6.71
N GLY A 112 -14.87 -17.19 -7.54
CA GLY A 112 -16.32 -17.21 -7.28
C GLY A 112 -16.79 -16.31 -6.14
N GLU A 113 -15.91 -15.47 -5.57
CA GLU A 113 -16.29 -14.53 -4.52
C GLU A 113 -17.10 -13.38 -5.11
N GLU A 114 -18.32 -13.19 -4.64
CA GLU A 114 -19.20 -12.11 -5.07
C GLU A 114 -18.61 -10.75 -4.69
N MET A 115 -18.87 -9.71 -5.48
CA MET A 115 -18.23 -8.39 -5.31
C MET A 115 -18.45 -7.81 -3.92
N LYS A 116 -19.68 -7.93 -3.42
CA LYS A 116 -20.05 -7.46 -2.09
C LYS A 116 -19.27 -8.22 -1.00
N GLU A 117 -19.18 -9.54 -1.11
CA GLU A 117 -18.46 -10.39 -0.16
C GLU A 117 -16.96 -10.08 -0.16
N TYR A 118 -16.39 -9.85 -1.35
CA TYR A 118 -15.02 -9.41 -1.53
C TYR A 118 -14.75 -8.09 -0.80
N PHE A 119 -15.59 -7.08 -0.98
CA PHE A 119 -15.43 -5.78 -0.33
C PHE A 119 -15.63 -5.85 1.19
N GLU A 120 -16.63 -6.62 1.64
CA GLU A 120 -16.85 -6.87 3.08
C GLU A 120 -15.63 -7.54 3.70
N ARG A 121 -15.06 -8.57 3.06
CA ARG A 121 -13.85 -9.26 3.52
C ARG A 121 -12.64 -8.32 3.54
N VAL A 122 -12.42 -7.54 2.49
CA VAL A 122 -11.28 -6.61 2.40
C VAL A 122 -11.35 -5.58 3.53
N LEU A 123 -12.54 -5.06 3.82
CA LEU A 123 -12.75 -4.08 4.87
C LEU A 123 -12.74 -4.69 6.28
N ASN A 124 -13.13 -5.94 6.45
CA ASN A 124 -13.31 -6.56 7.76
C ASN A 124 -12.15 -6.32 8.77
N PRO A 125 -10.87 -6.54 8.43
CA PRO A 125 -9.76 -6.34 9.37
C PRO A 125 -9.48 -4.88 9.72
N LEU A 126 -9.96 -3.90 8.93
CA LEU A 126 -9.71 -2.48 9.20
C LEU A 126 -10.57 -1.97 10.36
N LYS A 127 -9.94 -1.25 11.29
CA LYS A 127 -10.60 -0.66 12.47
C LYS A 127 -11.16 0.75 12.23
N ARG A 128 -10.64 1.45 11.22
CA ARG A 128 -11.03 2.83 10.84
C ARG A 128 -10.76 3.09 9.36
N LYS A 129 -11.32 4.18 8.83
CA LYS A 129 -10.95 4.74 7.52
C LYS A 129 -9.50 5.29 7.55
N GLY A 130 -8.80 5.22 6.41
CA GLY A 130 -7.53 5.94 6.18
C GLY A 130 -6.27 5.09 5.96
N ASN A 131 -6.27 3.80 6.28
CA ASN A 131 -5.10 2.92 6.12
C ASN A 131 -5.12 2.06 4.83
N LEU A 132 -6.12 2.27 3.96
CA LEU A 132 -6.29 1.54 2.70
C LEU A 132 -6.70 2.48 1.57
N MET A 133 -5.88 2.52 0.51
CA MET A 133 -6.21 3.00 -0.83
C MET A 133 -6.38 1.77 -1.73
N PHE A 134 -7.63 1.41 -2.01
CA PHE A 134 -7.95 0.11 -2.60
C PHE A 134 -8.12 0.18 -4.12
N ALA A 135 -7.38 -0.67 -4.83
CA ALA A 135 -7.62 -0.96 -6.24
C ALA A 135 -8.31 -2.34 -6.34
N PRO A 136 -9.65 -2.42 -6.45
CA PRO A 136 -10.35 -3.69 -6.45
C PRO A 136 -10.10 -4.50 -7.71
N VAL A 137 -10.11 -5.83 -7.59
CA VAL A 137 -10.17 -6.74 -8.74
C VAL A 137 -11.64 -7.00 -9.08
N LEU A 138 -12.08 -6.51 -10.23
CA LEU A 138 -13.41 -6.76 -10.79
C LEU A 138 -13.31 -7.88 -11.85
N PHE A 139 -14.39 -8.67 -11.98
CA PHE A 139 -14.56 -9.59 -13.09
C PHE A 139 -15.10 -8.86 -14.32
N ASP A 140 -14.86 -9.39 -15.52
CA ASP A 140 -15.18 -8.70 -16.79
C ASP A 140 -16.67 -8.36 -16.95
N ASN A 141 -17.56 -9.09 -16.27
CA ASN A 141 -19.01 -8.88 -16.31
C ASN A 141 -19.52 -7.89 -15.24
N GLU A 142 -18.63 -7.27 -14.47
CA GLU A 142 -18.98 -6.40 -13.36
C GLU A 142 -18.84 -4.92 -13.72
N ASP A 143 -19.83 -4.13 -13.31
CA ASP A 143 -19.89 -2.70 -13.57
C ASP A 143 -19.10 -1.89 -12.53
N THR A 144 -18.23 -0.99 -12.99
CA THR A 144 -17.37 -0.15 -12.14
C THR A 144 -18.16 0.84 -11.28
N GLN A 145 -19.23 1.43 -11.82
CA GLN A 145 -20.03 2.41 -11.09
C GLN A 145 -20.76 1.73 -9.91
N LYS A 146 -21.35 0.57 -10.18
CA LYS A 146 -21.96 -0.29 -9.16
C LYS A 146 -20.95 -0.74 -8.12
N ALA A 147 -19.71 -1.03 -8.51
CA ALA A 147 -18.63 -1.36 -7.57
C ALA A 147 -18.34 -0.21 -6.61
N LEU A 148 -18.21 1.02 -7.12
CA LEU A 148 -18.01 2.21 -6.29
C LEU A 148 -19.16 2.43 -5.30
N GLU A 149 -20.41 2.31 -5.77
CA GLU A 149 -21.60 2.45 -4.91
C GLU A 149 -21.64 1.41 -3.78
N ILE A 150 -21.36 0.14 -4.10
CA ILE A 150 -21.32 -0.94 -3.11
C ILE A 150 -20.18 -0.69 -2.12
N TRP A 151 -19.00 -0.31 -2.60
CA TRP A 151 -17.84 -0.01 -1.77
C TRP A 151 -18.15 1.09 -0.75
N HIS A 152 -18.66 2.24 -1.19
CA HIS A 152 -19.01 3.35 -0.32
C HIS A 152 -20.07 2.95 0.70
N LYS A 153 -21.13 2.24 0.27
CA LYS A 153 -22.19 1.75 1.17
C LYS A 153 -21.65 0.84 2.26
N ILE A 154 -20.74 -0.09 1.94
CA ILE A 154 -20.14 -0.99 2.93
C ILE A 154 -19.21 -0.22 3.87
N GLN A 155 -18.40 0.71 3.35
CA GLN A 155 -17.51 1.54 4.16
C GLN A 155 -18.28 2.40 5.17
N ASP A 156 -19.35 3.06 4.73
CA ASP A 156 -20.17 3.92 5.59
C ASP A 156 -20.92 3.11 6.64
N LYS A 157 -21.43 1.93 6.29
CA LYS A 157 -22.03 1.01 7.27
C LYS A 157 -21.01 0.52 8.32
N LYS A 158 -19.76 0.27 7.92
CA LYS A 158 -18.74 -0.28 8.83
C LYS A 158 -18.17 0.77 9.79
N PHE A 159 -17.99 1.99 9.32
CA PHE A 159 -17.26 3.04 10.05
C PHE A 159 -18.16 4.24 10.44
N SER A 160 -19.48 4.04 10.48
CA SER A 160 -20.43 5.00 11.06
C SER A 160 -20.32 5.07 12.58
#